data_AF-A0A9E2SCG0-F1
#
_entry.id   AF-A0A9E2SCG0-F1
#
_cell.length_a   1.000
_cell.length_b   1.000
_cell.length_c   1.000
_cell.angle_alpha   90.00
_cell.angle_beta   90.00
_cell.angle_gamma   90.00
#
_symmetry.space_group_name_H-M   'P 1'
#
loop_
_entity.id
_entity.type
_entity.pdbx_description
1 polymer ?
#
loop_
_entity_poly.entity_id
_entity_poly.type
_entity_poly.pdbx_seq_one_letter_code
_entity_poly.pdbx_strand_id
1 'polypeptide(L)' 'MKKAPITIEDGAWIGSRVTILPGVTIGEKSIIAAGAVVTKDVEPYTLVGGVPAKIIKHL' A
#
# COMPACT_ATOMS: atom_id res chain seq x y z
N MET A 1 -4.41 14.09 16.18
CA MET A 1 -3.93 13.11 15.17
C MET A 1 -5.00 12.06 14.99
N LYS A 2 -5.51 11.86 13.77
CA LYS A 2 -6.51 10.81 13.48
C LYS A 2 -5.81 9.45 13.58
N LYS A 3 -6.16 8.66 14.59
CA LYS A 3 -5.71 7.27 14.72
C LYS A 3 -6.76 6.40 14.02
N ALA A 4 -6.33 5.66 13.01
CA ALA A 4 -7.14 4.66 12.35
C ALA A 4 -6.24 3.44 12.09
N PRO A 5 -6.75 2.20 12.25
CA PRO A 5 -5.96 1.00 12.02
C PRO A 5 -5.50 0.94 10.57
N ILE A 6 -4.37 0.30 10.34
CA ILE A 6 -3.89 -0.06 9.01
C ILE A 6 -4.12 -1.57 8.87
N THR A 7 -4.74 -1.97 7.76
CA THR A 7 -4.99 -3.38 7.46
C THR A 7 -4.03 -3.80 6.36
N ILE A 8 -3.32 -4.90 6.57
CA ILE A 8 -2.47 -5.54 5.55
C ILE A 8 -3.01 -6.95 5.38
N GLU A 9 -3.54 -7.24 4.21
CA GLU A 9 -4.10 -8.55 3.87
C GLU A 9 -3.01 -9.56 3.48
N ASP A 10 -3.42 -10.82 3.38
CA ASP A 10 -2.50 -11.94 3.18
C ASP A 10 -1.67 -11.81 1.89
N GLY A 11 -0.40 -12.17 2.00
CA GLY A 11 0.52 -12.18 0.86
C GLY A 11 0.90 -10.80 0.32
N ALA A 12 0.45 -9.69 0.93
CA ALA A 12 0.89 -8.36 0.55
C ALA A 12 2.41 -8.20 0.77
N TRP A 13 3.11 -7.67 -0.24
CA TRP A 13 4.56 -7.43 -0.17
C TRP A 13 4.85 -5.94 0.00
N ILE A 14 5.44 -5.58 1.14
CA ILE A 14 5.83 -4.20 1.46
C ILE A 14 7.31 -4.00 1.17
N GLY A 15 7.60 -3.10 0.23
CA GLY A 15 8.96 -2.67 -0.08
C GLY A 15 9.63 -1.92 1.06
N SER A 16 10.96 -1.75 0.97
CA SER A 16 11.71 -1.02 1.98
C SER A 16 11.28 0.46 2.05
N ARG A 17 11.28 1.03 3.26
CA ARG A 17 11.02 2.46 3.51
C ARG A 17 9.65 2.97 3.01
N VAL A 18 8.65 2.10 2.97
CA VAL A 18 7.27 2.49 2.68
C VAL A 18 6.65 3.23 3.87
N THR A 19 5.85 4.26 3.60
CA THR A 19 4.99 4.92 4.60
C THR A 19 3.53 4.70 4.23
N ILE A 20 2.74 4.14 5.15
CA ILE A 20 1.30 3.91 4.97
C ILE A 20 0.54 4.85 5.90
N LEU A 21 -0.40 5.62 5.36
CA LEU A 21 -1.19 6.57 6.15
C LEU A 21 -2.27 5.85 6.98
N PRO A 22 -2.71 6.43 8.13
CA PRO A 22 -3.73 5.82 8.98
C PRO A 22 -5.04 5.55 8.24
N GLY A 23 -5.62 4.36 8.43
CA GLY A 23 -6.90 3.97 7.84
C GLY A 23 -6.81 3.30 6.47
N VAL A 24 -5.60 3.10 5.94
CA VAL A 24 -5.39 2.44 4.65
C VAL A 24 -5.47 0.92 4.78
N THR A 25 -6.13 0.29 3.82
CA THR A 25 -6.12 -1.16 3.59
C THR A 25 -5.21 -1.50 2.41
N ILE A 26 -4.30 -2.46 2.63
CA ILE A 26 -3.42 -3.02 1.60
C ILE A 26 -3.99 -4.39 1.22
N GLY A 27 -4.52 -4.51 0.01
CA GLY A 27 -5.21 -5.71 -0.46
C GLY A 27 -4.32 -6.95 -0.64
N GLU A 28 -4.94 -8.12 -0.66
CA GLU A 28 -4.26 -9.43 -0.80
C GLU A 28 -3.29 -9.45 -1.99
N LYS A 29 -2.08 -9.97 -1.77
CA LYS A 29 -1.03 -10.13 -2.79
C LYS A 29 -0.67 -8.85 -3.57
N SER A 30 -1.04 -7.68 -3.04
CA SER A 30 -0.58 -6.39 -3.58
C SER A 30 0.91 -6.17 -3.29
N ILE A 31 1.57 -5.38 -4.12
CA ILE A 31 3.00 -5.06 -3.97
C ILE A 31 3.14 -3.54 -3.82
N ILE A 32 3.80 -3.11 -2.75
CA ILE A 32 4.11 -1.70 -2.50
C ILE A 32 5.59 -1.46 -2.81
N ALA A 33 5.88 -0.69 -3.85
CA ALA A 33 7.26 -0.39 -4.25
C ALA A 33 8.04 0.35 -3.15
N ALA A 34 9.35 0.14 -3.10
CA ALA A 34 10.22 0.78 -2.11
C ALA A 34 10.10 2.32 -2.15
N GLY A 35 10.09 2.95 -0.97
CA GLY A 35 9.97 4.39 -0.80
C GLY A 35 8.60 5.00 -1.10
N ALA A 36 7.56 4.18 -1.34
CA ALA A 36 6.22 4.69 -1.61
C ALA A 36 5.54 5.31 -0.38
N VAL A 37 4.69 6.31 -0.60
CA VAL A 37 3.81 6.90 0.42
C VAL A 37 2.35 6.60 0.04
N VAL A 38 1.75 5.65 0.73
CA VAL A 38 0.41 5.12 0.44
C VAL A 38 -0.63 5.94 1.18
N THR A 39 -1.38 6.73 0.42
CA THR A 39 -2.39 7.67 0.95
C THR A 39 -3.84 7.19 0.78
N LYS A 40 -4.06 6.07 0.09
CA LYS A 40 -5.37 5.50 -0.24
C LYS A 40 -5.27 3.98 -0.22
N ASP A 41 -6.41 3.31 -0.09
CA ASP A 41 -6.49 1.84 -0.18
C ASP A 41 -5.90 1.32 -1.49
N VAL A 42 -5.28 0.14 -1.38
CA VAL A 42 -4.66 -0.57 -2.51
C VAL A 42 -5.49 -1.81 -2.78
N GLU A 43 -5.98 -1.93 -4.01
CA GLU A 43 -6.75 -3.10 -4.44
C GLU A 43 -5.87 -4.38 -4.39
N PRO A 44 -6.47 -5.56 -4.13
CA PRO A 44 -5.78 -6.84 -4.25
C PRO A 44 -5.09 -6.99 -5.61
N TYR A 45 -4.02 -7.80 -5.67
CA TYR A 45 -3.28 -8.08 -6.91
C TYR A 45 -2.84 -6.82 -7.67
N THR A 46 -2.40 -5.78 -6.96
CA THR A 46 -1.99 -4.52 -7.58
C THR A 46 -0.59 -4.10 -7.12
N LEU A 47 0.26 -3.67 -8.07
CA LEU A 47 1.54 -3.04 -7.81
C LEU A 47 1.36 -1.51 -7.79
N VAL A 48 1.70 -0.88 -6.66
CA VAL A 48 1.68 0.59 -6.51
C VAL A 48 3.06 1.14 -6.14
N GLY A 49 3.33 2.40 -6.46
CA GLY A 49 4.57 3.07 -6.06
C GLY A 49 4.55 4.59 -6.23
N GLY A 50 5.55 5.27 -5.65
CA GLY A 50 5.71 6.73 -5.71
C GLY A 50 5.17 7.49 -4.50
N VAL A 51 5.25 8.82 -4.57
CA VAL A 51 4.80 9.77 -3.53
C VAL A 51 3.94 10.86 -4.18
N PRO A 52 2.60 10.81 -4.08
CA PRO A 52 1.79 9.73 -3.51
C PRO A 52 1.82 8.45 -4.35
N ALA A 53 1.57 7.31 -3.72
CA ALA A 53 1.53 6.01 -4.38
C ALA A 53 0.43 5.96 -5.45
N LYS A 54 0.77 5.49 -6.65
CA LYS A 54 -0.13 5.29 -7.78
C LYS A 54 0.00 3.86 -8.30
N ILE A 55 -1.06 3.36 -8.93
CA ILE A 55 -1.05 2.07 -9.63
C ILE A 55 0.00 2.13 -10.74
N ILE A 56 0.91 1.16 -10.72
CA ILE A 56 1.91 0.91 -11.76
C ILE A 56 1.39 -0.19 -12.69
N LYS A 57 0.83 -1.27 -12.10
CA LYS A 57 0.37 -2.45 -12.84
C LYS A 57 -0.60 -3.30 -12.00
N HIS A 58 -1.54 -3.98 -12.65
CA HIS A 58 -2.32 -5.08 -12.07
C HIS A 58 -1.60 -6.42 -12.31
N LEU A 59 -1.53 -7.27 -11.28
CA LEU A 59 -0.72 -8.49 -11.19
C LEU A 59 -1.47 -9.74 -11.66
#